data_AF-A0A378AMX7-F1
#
_entry.id   AF-A0A378AMX7-F1
#
_cell.length_a   1.000
_cell.length_b   1.000
_cell.length_c   1.000
_cell.angle_alpha   90.00
_cell.angle_beta   90.00
_cell.angle_gamma   90.00
#
_symmetry.space_group_name_H-M   'P 1'
#
loop_
_entity.id
_entity.type
_entity.pdbx_description
1 polymer ?
#
loop_
_entity_poly.entity_id
_entity_poly.type
_entity_poly.pdbx_seq_one_letter_code
_entity_poly.pdbx_strand_id
1 'polypeptide(L)'
;MPLSLAPERRECFAQRRRASLAAASCCWITAKKPGRKILMSGGGRCNFTNMYVETGGLFEPKTPHFCKSALARYTQWDFIELVGKYGIAWHEKTLGQLFLR
;
A
#
# COMPACT_ATOMS: atom_id res chain seq x y z
N MET A 1 17.24 -38.97 -17.52
CA MET A 1 16.04 -38.27 -17.03
C MET A 1 16.37 -36.79 -16.87
N PRO A 2 16.31 -35.95 -17.91
CA PRO A 2 16.43 -34.52 -17.74
C PRO A 2 15.07 -33.96 -17.32
N LEU A 3 14.99 -33.47 -16.08
CA LEU A 3 13.87 -32.69 -15.58
C LEU A 3 13.74 -31.42 -16.42
N SER A 4 12.66 -31.32 -17.18
CA SER A 4 12.26 -30.12 -17.90
C SER A 4 12.03 -28.97 -16.92
N LEU A 5 12.91 -27.96 -16.97
CA LEU A 5 12.65 -26.64 -16.42
C LEU A 5 11.51 -26.01 -17.24
N ALA A 6 10.27 -26.16 -16.77
CA ALA A 6 9.14 -25.42 -17.29
C ALA A 6 9.37 -23.91 -17.06
N PRO A 7 9.14 -23.03 -18.05
CA PRO A 7 9.19 -21.60 -17.84
C PRO A 7 8.02 -21.23 -16.92
N GLU A 8 8.31 -20.86 -15.67
CA GLU A 8 7.30 -20.30 -14.78
C GLU A 8 6.69 -19.08 -15.47
N ARG A 9 5.39 -19.17 -15.78
CA ARG A 9 4.60 -18.09 -16.36
C ARG A 9 4.66 -16.87 -15.44
N ARG A 10 5.54 -15.93 -15.77
CA ARG A 10 5.56 -14.58 -15.19
C ARG A 10 4.36 -13.84 -15.75
N GLU A 11 3.23 -13.95 -15.07
CA GLU A 11 2.01 -13.24 -15.43
C GLU A 11 2.23 -11.74 -15.16
N CYS A 12 2.43 -10.99 -16.24
CA CYS A 12 2.42 -9.53 -16.20
C CYS A 12 0.99 -9.06 -15.93
N PHE A 13 0.73 -8.56 -14.72
CA PHE A 13 -0.56 -7.96 -14.40
C PHE A 13 -0.58 -6.51 -14.92
N ALA A 14 -0.82 -6.35 -16.23
CA ALA A 14 -1.03 -5.05 -16.84
C ALA A 14 -2.45 -4.55 -16.51
N GLN A 15 -2.61 -3.96 -15.33
CA GLN A 15 -3.88 -3.33 -14.95
C GLN A 15 -4.04 -2.04 -15.76
N ARG A 16 -4.65 -2.13 -16.94
CA ARG A 16 -5.01 -1.00 -17.81
C ARG A 16 -6.14 -0.16 -17.18
N ARG A 17 -5.88 0.56 -16.10
CA ARG A 17 -6.70 1.73 -15.72
C ARG A 17 -5.82 2.82 -15.12
N ARG A 18 -5.52 3.80 -15.98
CA ARG A 18 -5.04 5.17 -15.70
C ARG A 18 -3.99 5.29 -14.60
N ALA A 19 -2.72 5.13 -14.97
CA ALA A 19 -1.70 6.00 -14.38
C ALA A 19 -2.04 7.43 -14.84
N SER A 20 -2.26 8.35 -13.90
CA SER A 20 -2.55 9.76 -14.20
C SER A 20 -1.38 10.49 -14.86
N LEU A 21 -0.20 9.87 -14.85
CA LEU A 21 0.99 10.27 -15.57
C LEU A 21 1.09 9.39 -16.82
N ALA A 22 1.30 10.00 -17.98
CA ALA A 22 1.38 9.35 -19.30
C ALA A 22 2.60 8.42 -19.48
N ALA A 23 2.95 7.63 -18.46
CA ALA A 23 4.00 6.63 -18.47
C ALA A 23 3.36 5.24 -18.49
N ALA A 24 3.76 4.42 -19.45
CA ALA A 24 3.43 3.00 -19.42
C ALA A 24 4.21 2.34 -18.27
N SER A 25 3.50 1.99 -17.19
CA SER A 25 4.08 1.28 -16.04
C SER A 25 3.72 -0.20 -16.08
N CYS A 26 4.73 -1.07 -16.00
CA CYS A 26 4.55 -2.52 -15.84
C CYS A 26 4.92 -2.93 -14.41
N CYS A 27 3.99 -3.55 -13.69
CA CYS A 27 4.22 -4.03 -12.33
C CYS A 27 4.36 -5.55 -12.34
N TRP A 28 5.55 -6.04 -11.98
CA TRP A 28 5.82 -7.46 -11.83
C TRP A 28 5.53 -7.89 -10.38
N ILE A 29 4.69 -8.91 -10.21
CA ILE A 29 4.39 -9.50 -8.90
C ILE A 29 4.71 -10.99 -8.92
N THR A 30 5.31 -11.51 -7.85
CA THR A 30 5.56 -12.94 -7.68
C THR A 30 4.34 -13.69 -7.16
N ALA A 31 3.40 -12.97 -6.52
CA ALA A 31 2.20 -13.56 -5.95
C ALA A 31 1.11 -13.75 -7.01
N LYS A 32 0.27 -14.78 -6.85
CA LYS A 32 -0.89 -15.06 -7.71
C LYS A 32 -1.90 -13.91 -7.80
N LYS A 33 -1.96 -13.04 -6.78
CA LYS A 33 -2.83 -11.85 -6.73
C LYS A 33 -2.10 -10.70 -6.06
N PRO A 34 -2.21 -9.46 -6.57
CA PRO A 34 -1.68 -8.28 -5.90
C PRO A 34 -2.37 -8.04 -4.56
N GLY A 35 -1.70 -7.36 -3.62
CA GLY A 35 -2.33 -6.89 -2.39
C GLY A 35 -2.62 -7.97 -1.33
N ARG A 36 -2.03 -9.17 -1.40
CA ARG A 36 -2.28 -10.24 -0.41
C ARG A 36 -1.99 -9.80 1.03
N LYS A 37 -0.94 -8.99 1.27
CA LYS A 37 -0.64 -8.44 2.61
C LYS A 37 -1.64 -7.37 3.05
N ILE A 38 -2.18 -6.59 2.11
CA ILE A 38 -3.22 -5.59 2.38
C ILE A 38 -4.50 -6.29 2.85
N LEU A 39 -4.88 -7.38 2.16
CA LEU A 39 -6.03 -8.21 2.54
C LEU A 39 -5.90 -8.85 3.92
N MET A 40 -4.67 -9.22 4.32
CA MET A 40 -4.42 -9.82 5.62
C MET A 40 -4.17 -8.79 6.74
N SER A 41 -3.90 -7.52 6.39
CA SER A 41 -3.64 -6.46 7.36
C SER A 41 -4.86 -6.19 8.24
N GLY A 42 -4.62 -5.87 9.53
CA GLY A 42 -5.67 -5.48 10.46
C GLY A 42 -6.73 -6.56 10.73
N GLY A 43 -6.37 -7.85 10.57
CA GLY A 43 -7.30 -8.97 10.73
C GLY A 43 -8.39 -9.02 9.65
N GLY A 44 -8.04 -8.64 8.41
CA GLY A 44 -8.98 -8.61 7.28
C GLY A 44 -9.66 -7.26 7.04
N ARG A 45 -9.41 -6.28 7.90
CA ARG A 45 -10.05 -4.94 7.87
C ARG A 45 -9.12 -3.81 7.45
N CYS A 46 -7.88 -4.14 7.09
CA CYS A 46 -6.84 -3.22 6.60
C CYS A 46 -6.67 -1.97 7.47
N ASN A 47 -5.69 -1.97 8.38
CA ASN A 47 -5.23 -0.74 9.02
C ASN A 47 -4.44 0.07 7.98
N PHE A 48 -5.03 1.13 7.44
CA PHE A 48 -4.51 1.81 6.25
C PHE A 48 -3.70 3.06 6.59
N THR A 49 -4.01 3.74 7.69
CA THR A 49 -3.22 4.88 8.19
C THR A 49 -3.51 5.13 9.68
N ASN A 50 -2.70 5.97 10.30
CA ASN A 50 -2.91 6.46 11.66
C ASN A 50 -3.20 7.99 11.61
N MET A 51 -3.96 8.51 12.56
CA MET A 51 -4.17 9.94 12.78
C MET A 51 -2.91 10.66 13.28
N TYR A 52 -2.01 9.94 13.95
CA TYR A 52 -0.81 10.50 14.56
C TYR A 52 0.45 10.01 13.84
N VAL A 53 0.67 10.40 12.57
CA VAL A 53 1.92 10.07 11.86
C VAL A 53 2.99 11.13 12.13
N GLU A 54 3.86 10.86 13.10
CA GLU A 54 5.03 11.68 13.39
C GLU A 54 6.35 10.95 13.06
N THR A 55 7.33 11.69 12.55
CA THR A 55 8.65 11.16 12.19
C THR A 55 9.46 10.62 13.37
N GLY A 56 9.08 10.95 14.61
CA GLY A 56 9.86 10.65 15.81
C GLY A 56 9.58 9.30 16.49
N GLY A 57 8.43 8.66 16.23
CA GLY A 57 7.99 7.49 17.01
C GLY A 57 7.52 6.28 16.22
N LEU A 58 7.25 6.42 14.92
CA LEU A 58 6.65 5.35 14.11
C LEU A 58 7.62 4.66 13.14
N PHE A 59 8.81 5.22 12.94
CA PHE A 59 9.77 4.74 11.96
C PHE A 59 11.02 4.23 12.65
N GLU A 60 11.56 3.11 12.13
CA GLU A 60 12.75 2.46 12.68
C GLU A 60 13.93 3.45 12.79
N PRO A 61 14.60 3.53 13.95
CA PRO A 61 15.54 4.61 14.29
C PRO A 61 16.84 4.63 13.47
N LYS A 62 17.04 3.71 12.51
CA LYS A 62 18.27 3.68 11.72
C LYS A 62 18.43 4.90 10.80
N THR A 63 17.34 5.56 10.41
CA THR A 63 17.38 6.79 9.57
C THR A 63 16.18 7.72 9.85
N PRO A 64 16.13 8.39 11.01
CA PRO A 64 14.96 9.19 11.45
C PRO A 64 14.66 10.42 10.58
N HIS A 65 15.57 10.79 9.68
CA HIS A 65 15.38 11.91 8.75
C HIS A 65 14.97 11.49 7.33
N PHE A 66 15.05 10.19 7.02
CA PHE A 66 14.76 9.69 5.68
C PHE A 66 13.28 9.86 5.32
N CYS A 67 12.39 9.58 6.27
CA CYS A 67 10.94 9.65 6.05
C CYS A 67 10.38 11.08 6.04
N LYS A 68 11.17 12.11 6.42
CA LYS A 68 10.70 13.50 6.53
C LYS A 68 10.20 14.06 5.20
N SER A 69 10.96 13.86 4.11
CA SER A 69 10.61 14.42 2.80
C SER A 69 9.42 13.71 2.16
N ALA A 70 9.29 12.39 2.37
CA ALA A 70 8.15 11.62 1.87
C ALA A 70 6.85 12.01 2.59
N LEU A 71 6.89 12.10 3.92
CA LEU A 71 5.72 12.47 4.74
C LEU A 71 5.29 13.93 4.54
N ALA A 72 6.23 14.82 4.20
CA ALA A 72 5.90 16.20 3.86
C ALA A 72 5.19 16.34 2.50
N ARG A 73 5.44 15.42 1.55
CA ARG A 73 4.84 15.47 0.20
C ARG A 73 3.54 14.70 0.08
N TYR A 74 3.34 13.70 0.92
CA TYR A 74 2.14 12.89 0.95
C TYR A 74 1.80 12.54 2.39
N THR A 75 0.84 13.27 2.93
CA THR A 75 0.43 13.18 4.33
C THR A 75 -0.65 12.11 4.51
N GLN A 76 -0.88 11.72 5.77
CA GLN A 76 -1.99 10.85 6.15
C GLN A 76 -3.36 11.38 5.68
N TRP A 77 -3.53 12.71 5.64
CA TRP A 77 -4.78 13.37 5.25
C TRP A 77 -5.05 13.22 3.76
N ASP A 78 -4.00 13.30 2.93
CA ASP A 78 -4.11 13.08 1.48
C ASP A 78 -4.60 11.67 1.16
N PHE A 79 -4.20 10.69 1.98
CA PHE A 79 -4.66 9.32 1.84
C PHE A 79 -6.12 9.14 2.30
N ILE A 80 -6.52 9.77 3.41
CA ILE A 80 -7.92 9.76 3.87
C ILE A 80 -8.84 10.40 2.82
N GLU A 81 -8.41 11.51 2.22
CA GLU A 81 -9.17 12.16 1.13
C GLU A 81 -9.29 11.24 -0.09
N LEU A 82 -8.22 10.52 -0.45
CA LEU A 82 -8.26 9.53 -1.53
C LEU A 82 -9.27 8.41 -1.23
N VAL A 83 -9.26 7.86 -0.03
CA VAL A 83 -10.22 6.82 0.41
C VAL A 83 -11.65 7.36 0.34
N GLY A 84 -11.87 8.61 0.77
CA GLY A 84 -13.15 9.31 0.65
C GLY A 84 -13.61 9.49 -0.81
N LYS A 85 -12.69 9.84 -1.73
CA LYS A 85 -12.97 9.96 -3.17
C LYS A 85 -13.44 8.65 -3.80
N TYR A 86 -12.94 7.51 -3.29
CA TYR A 86 -13.40 6.18 -3.71
C TYR A 86 -14.67 5.70 -3.00
N GLY A 87 -15.24 6.49 -2.08
CA GLY A 87 -16.47 6.14 -1.37
C GLY A 87 -16.32 4.96 -0.41
N ILE A 88 -15.10 4.70 0.09
CA ILE A 88 -14.84 3.57 0.98
C ILE A 88 -15.13 4.01 2.42
N ALA A 89 -16.04 3.31 3.09
CA ALA A 89 -16.34 3.55 4.49
C ALA A 89 -15.16 3.10 5.39
N TRP A 90 -14.82 3.92 6.37
CA TRP A 90 -13.77 3.62 7.35
C TRP A 90 -14.21 4.06 8.74
N HIS A 91 -13.54 3.52 9.76
CA HIS A 91 -13.76 3.85 11.16
C HIS A 91 -12.42 3.91 11.91
N GLU A 92 -12.37 4.74 12.94
CA GLU A 92 -11.25 4.82 13.87
C GLU A 92 -11.43 3.78 14.99
N LYS A 93 -10.31 3.17 15.42
CA LYS A 93 -10.26 2.32 16.61
C LYS A 93 -9.39 2.97 17.69
N THR A 94 -8.77 2.16 18.54
CA THR A 94 -7.88 2.64 19.59
C THR A 94 -6.56 3.17 19.02
N LEU A 95 -5.99 4.19 19.68
CA LEU A 95 -4.69 4.80 19.37
C LEU A 95 -4.59 5.49 18.00
N GLY A 96 -5.70 6.04 17.49
CA GLY A 96 -5.71 6.78 16.22
C GLY A 96 -5.64 5.91 14.97
N GLN A 97 -5.79 4.59 15.09
CA GLN A 97 -5.70 3.67 13.96
C GLN A 97 -6.98 3.68 13.12
N LEU A 98 -6.84 3.83 11.80
CA LEU A 98 -7.97 3.86 10.87
C LEU A 98 -8.10 2.52 10.11
N PHE A 99 -9.32 1.97 10.12
CA PHE A 99 -9.66 0.69 9.50
C PHE A 99 -10.79 0.85 8.48
N LEU A 100 -10.75 0.04 7.42
CA LEU A 100 -11.85 -0.06 6.48
C LEU A 100 -13.04 -0.82 7.10
N ARG A 101 -14.26 -0.47 6.69
CA ARG A 101 -15.52 -1.08 7.13
C ARG A 101 -16.03 -2.13 6.15
#